data_AF-A0A1G5GWH4-F1
#
_entry.id   AF-A0A1G5GWH4-F1
#
_cell.length_a   1.000
_cell.length_b   1.000
_cell.length_c   1.000
_cell.angle_alpha   90.00
_cell.angle_beta   90.00
_cell.angle_gamma   90.00
#
_symmetry.space_group_name_H-M   'P 1'
#
loop_
_entity.id
_entity.type
_entity.pdbx_description
1 polymer ?
#
loop_
_entity_poly.entity_id
_entity_poly.type
_entity_poly.pdbx_seq_one_letter_code
_entity_poly.pdbx_strand_id
1 'polypeptide(L)'
;MKKTFVKRMTGLLLGAVLVMGALSGCGKSSDAPVFTKGVYVNYREGATTRDYYYVFYDEGAGYTEDGNNGIGVPFSCEQKGNKVVFSFGGEDEEAREEFVVKSVENGVIEGEFDSDGIVLYFEPLMDVDPQNFDAMAYYAQFNNPSGETVYNDPNGWSVRYYADNIEVNTSGNVTTFVYTGESAGTNMVTVTYEVSKTAEEYVNELAESWGKDNVTLTKSTFPGTEDVDGYWAVLPPEEGGSGLYEQAIARDYMDGTLVFELTGHNSGDEAMDMAVSDSLAMIIDSLTFENAQ
;
A
#
# COMPACT_ATOMS: atom_id res chain seq x y z
N MET A 1 -7.04 23.35 -32.55
CA MET A 1 -7.97 24.02 -31.62
C MET A 1 -9.21 23.16 -31.40
N LYS A 2 -9.15 22.22 -30.45
CA LYS A 2 -10.31 21.46 -29.97
C LYS A 2 -10.57 21.93 -28.53
N LYS A 3 -11.75 22.53 -28.29
CA LYS A 3 -12.18 23.00 -26.98
C LYS A 3 -12.81 21.83 -26.24
N THR A 4 -12.13 21.31 -25.22
CA THR A 4 -12.68 20.27 -24.35
C THR A 4 -13.46 20.95 -23.23
N PHE A 5 -14.75 20.63 -23.18
CA PHE A 5 -15.73 21.14 -22.22
C PHE A 5 -15.49 20.46 -20.87
N VAL A 6 -14.94 21.18 -19.90
CA VAL A 6 -14.89 20.72 -18.50
C VAL A 6 -16.28 20.95 -17.90
N LYS A 7 -17.08 19.89 -17.77
CA LYS A 7 -18.31 19.89 -16.98
C LYS A 7 -17.92 19.96 -15.50
N ARG A 8 -18.15 21.11 -14.87
CA ARG A 8 -18.18 21.24 -13.41
C ARG A 8 -19.32 20.37 -12.87
N MET A 9 -18.99 19.31 -12.14
CA MET A 9 -19.93 18.60 -11.30
C MET A 9 -20.18 19.44 -10.06
N THR A 10 -21.32 20.10 -10.03
CA THR A 10 -21.91 20.67 -8.82
C THR A 10 -22.68 19.56 -8.14
N GLY A 11 -22.02 18.79 -7.27
CA GLY A 11 -22.64 17.75 -6.45
C GLY A 11 -23.25 18.37 -5.19
N LEU A 12 -24.51 18.02 -4.94
CA LEU A 12 -25.37 18.52 -3.86
C LEU A 12 -24.72 18.41 -2.47
N LEU A 13 -24.82 19.49 -1.67
CA LEU A 13 -24.88 19.36 -0.22
C LEU A 13 -26.18 18.63 0.16
N LEU A 14 -26.09 17.34 0.51
CA LEU A 14 -27.09 16.73 1.39
C LEU A 14 -26.67 17.03 2.83
N GLY A 15 -27.54 17.70 3.57
CA GLY A 15 -27.32 17.98 4.99
C GLY A 15 -27.35 16.70 5.80
N ALA A 16 -26.18 16.23 6.21
CA ALA A 16 -26.08 15.29 7.32
C ALA A 16 -26.53 16.01 8.59
N VAL A 17 -27.62 15.53 9.19
CA VAL A 17 -28.07 15.96 10.51
C VAL A 17 -27.08 15.39 11.53
N LEU A 18 -26.11 16.21 11.93
CA LEU A 18 -25.24 15.95 13.07
C LEU A 18 -26.10 15.94 14.34
N VAL A 19 -26.48 14.74 14.80
CA VAL A 19 -27.00 14.56 16.16
C VAL A 19 -25.78 14.54 17.10
N MET A 20 -25.22 15.72 17.38
CA MET A 20 -24.25 15.87 18.47
C MET A 20 -25.00 15.77 19.81
N GLY A 21 -25.24 14.54 20.26
CA GLY A 21 -25.60 14.27 21.64
C GLY A 21 -24.37 14.39 22.53
N ALA A 22 -24.20 15.53 23.21
CA ALA A 22 -23.21 15.66 24.26
C ALA A 22 -23.59 14.76 25.45
N LEU A 23 -23.06 13.54 25.50
CA LEU A 23 -23.17 12.64 26.64
C LEU A 23 -22.00 12.88 27.61
N SER A 24 -21.96 14.07 28.21
CA SER A 24 -21.21 14.30 29.45
C SER A 24 -22.22 14.31 30.60
N GLY A 25 -22.47 13.15 31.20
CA GLY A 25 -23.42 13.05 32.30
C GLY A 25 -23.67 11.64 32.78
N CYS A 26 -23.07 11.29 33.91
CA CYS A 26 -23.45 10.13 34.70
C CYS A 26 -24.94 10.21 35.07
N GLY A 27 -25.78 9.37 34.47
CA GLY A 27 -27.15 9.12 34.92
C GLY A 27 -28.25 9.18 33.84
N LYS A 28 -28.76 7.97 33.49
CA LYS A 28 -29.91 7.62 32.63
C LYS A 28 -29.58 7.42 31.15
N SER A 29 -29.43 6.14 30.77
CA SER A 29 -29.35 5.69 29.39
C SER A 29 -30.60 6.11 28.62
N SER A 30 -30.47 6.97 27.62
CA SER A 30 -31.39 6.92 26.50
C SER A 30 -31.13 5.59 25.77
N ASP A 31 -32.17 4.80 25.50
CA ASP A 31 -32.12 3.57 24.69
C ASP A 31 -31.77 3.83 23.21
N ALA A 32 -30.99 4.87 22.92
CA ALA A 32 -30.51 5.14 21.58
C ALA A 32 -29.43 4.10 21.24
N PRO A 33 -29.44 3.57 20.00
CA PRO A 33 -28.41 2.66 19.54
C PRO A 33 -27.05 3.37 19.50
N VAL A 34 -26.00 2.63 19.85
CA VAL A 34 -24.63 3.14 19.91
C VAL A 34 -24.03 3.16 18.50
N PHE A 35 -24.23 2.07 17.75
CA PHE A 35 -23.90 1.98 16.33
C PHE A 35 -25.12 2.34 15.48
N THR A 36 -24.89 3.18 14.50
CA THR A 36 -25.88 3.53 13.46
C THR A 36 -25.27 3.28 12.09
N LYS A 37 -26.09 3.32 11.03
CA LYS A 37 -25.64 3.16 9.64
C LYS A 37 -24.38 4.00 9.35
N GLY A 38 -23.33 3.35 8.84
CA GLY A 38 -22.05 4.00 8.56
C GLY A 38 -20.89 3.00 8.53
N VAL A 39 -19.68 3.51 8.28
CA VAL A 39 -18.45 2.72 8.36
C VAL A 39 -17.66 3.16 9.58
N TYR A 40 -17.17 2.19 10.34
CA TYR A 40 -16.36 2.42 11.53
C TYR A 40 -15.04 1.69 11.38
N VAL A 41 -13.94 2.40 11.53
CA VAL A 41 -12.63 1.75 11.64
C VAL A 41 -12.48 1.24 13.07
N ASN A 42 -12.11 -0.03 13.20
CA ASN A 42 -11.92 -0.72 14.47
C ASN A 42 -10.43 -0.94 14.72
N TYR A 43 -9.98 -0.62 15.93
CA TYR A 43 -8.59 -0.82 16.32
C TYR A 43 -8.46 -0.96 17.84
N ARG A 44 -7.44 -1.71 18.26
CA ARG A 44 -7.08 -1.85 19.69
C ARG A 44 -6.37 -0.61 20.22
N GLU A 45 -6.38 -0.45 21.55
CA GLU A 45 -5.55 0.58 22.20
C GLU A 45 -4.07 0.46 21.78
N GLY A 46 -3.49 1.58 21.36
CA GLY A 46 -2.09 1.65 20.91
C GLY A 46 -1.81 1.03 19.53
N ALA A 47 -2.83 0.68 18.74
CA ALA A 47 -2.63 0.20 17.38
C ALA A 47 -1.92 1.24 16.49
N THR A 48 -0.92 0.80 15.75
CA THR A 48 -0.21 1.60 14.73
C THR A 48 -0.82 1.44 13.34
N THR A 49 -1.62 0.40 13.12
CA THR A 49 -2.37 0.13 11.89
C THR A 49 -3.86 0.17 12.18
N ARG A 50 -4.63 0.59 11.18
CA ARG A 50 -6.09 0.74 11.24
C ARG A 50 -6.68 0.21 9.94
N ASP A 51 -6.70 -1.11 9.84
CA ASP A 51 -7.05 -1.90 8.66
C ASP A 51 -8.35 -2.67 8.81
N TYR A 52 -8.99 -2.69 9.98
CA TYR A 52 -10.23 -3.45 10.17
C TYR A 52 -11.45 -2.54 10.22
N TYR A 53 -12.49 -2.87 9.47
CA TYR A 53 -13.67 -2.01 9.33
C TYR A 53 -14.95 -2.78 9.66
N TYR A 54 -15.89 -2.07 10.28
CA TYR A 54 -17.27 -2.50 10.48
C TYR A 54 -18.19 -1.61 9.65
N VAL A 55 -18.92 -2.22 8.73
CA VAL A 55 -19.83 -1.53 7.83
C VAL A 55 -21.27 -1.86 8.24
N PHE A 56 -21.94 -0.88 8.83
CA PHE A 56 -23.33 -1.00 9.29
C PHE A 56 -24.30 -0.54 8.20
N TYR A 57 -25.21 -1.41 7.78
CA TYR A 57 -26.31 -1.06 6.88
C TYR A 57 -27.42 -0.27 7.60
N ASP A 58 -27.63 -0.62 8.87
CA ASP A 58 -28.56 -0.01 9.81
C ASP A 58 -28.09 -0.27 11.27
N GLU A 59 -28.99 -0.16 12.24
CA GLU A 59 -28.69 -0.33 13.67
C GLU A 59 -28.57 -1.80 14.11
N GLY A 60 -28.86 -2.77 13.23
CA GLY A 60 -28.98 -4.18 13.58
C GLY A 60 -28.19 -5.14 12.68
N ALA A 61 -27.61 -4.68 11.57
CA ALA A 61 -26.87 -5.54 10.67
C ALA A 61 -25.77 -4.83 9.88
N GLY A 62 -24.80 -5.63 9.44
CA GLY A 62 -23.66 -5.15 8.69
C GLY A 62 -22.73 -6.27 8.25
N TYR A 63 -21.50 -5.90 7.95
CA TYR A 63 -20.41 -6.82 7.69
C TYR A 63 -19.08 -6.22 8.14
N THR A 64 -18.09 -7.07 8.40
CA THR A 64 -16.71 -6.64 8.59
C THR A 64 -15.95 -6.70 7.28
N GLU A 65 -14.86 -5.95 7.17
CA GLU A 65 -13.97 -6.00 6.01
C GLU A 65 -12.54 -5.63 6.44
N ASP A 66 -11.55 -6.36 5.94
CA ASP A 66 -10.11 -6.13 6.20
C ASP A 66 -9.48 -5.37 5.03
N GLY A 67 -8.81 -4.26 5.33
CA GLY A 67 -8.17 -3.37 4.35
C GLY A 67 -6.96 -3.96 3.64
N ASN A 68 -6.41 -5.08 4.11
CA ASN A 68 -5.28 -5.74 3.45
C ASN A 68 -5.73 -6.73 2.37
N ASN A 69 -6.88 -7.38 2.53
CA ASN A 69 -7.30 -8.49 1.67
C ASN A 69 -8.79 -8.48 1.26
N GLY A 70 -9.58 -7.52 1.76
CA GLY A 70 -11.01 -7.37 1.48
C GLY A 70 -11.89 -8.48 2.08
N ILE A 71 -11.32 -9.36 2.90
CA ILE A 71 -12.05 -10.45 3.53
C ILE A 71 -12.79 -9.91 4.75
N GLY A 72 -14.03 -10.34 4.91
CA GLY A 72 -14.74 -10.21 6.17
C GLY A 72 -16.01 -11.02 6.19
N VAL A 73 -16.83 -10.81 7.23
CA VAL A 73 -17.98 -11.66 7.52
C VAL A 73 -19.23 -10.81 7.75
N PRO A 74 -20.41 -11.26 7.29
CA PRO A 74 -21.65 -10.61 7.66
C PRO A 74 -21.88 -10.75 9.17
N PHE A 75 -22.55 -9.77 9.76
CA PHE A 75 -23.01 -9.84 11.14
C PHE A 75 -24.42 -9.28 11.30
N SER A 76 -25.10 -9.75 12.35
CA SER A 76 -26.22 -9.06 12.97
C SER A 76 -25.86 -8.63 14.38
N CYS A 77 -26.55 -7.62 14.91
CA CYS A 77 -26.35 -7.18 16.28
C CYS A 77 -27.64 -6.71 16.96
N GLU A 78 -27.73 -6.95 18.27
CA GLU A 78 -28.77 -6.39 19.13
C GLU A 78 -28.15 -5.35 20.08
N GLN A 79 -28.66 -4.13 20.08
CA GLN A 79 -28.14 -3.03 20.91
C GLN A 79 -29.10 -2.73 22.06
N LYS A 80 -28.60 -2.75 23.30
CA LYS A 80 -29.39 -2.45 24.50
C LYS A 80 -28.56 -1.76 25.57
N GLY A 81 -28.83 -0.49 25.80
CA GLY A 81 -28.07 0.31 26.76
C GLY A 81 -26.61 0.43 26.32
N ASN A 82 -25.68 -0.01 27.16
CA ASN A 82 -24.25 -0.01 26.86
C ASN A 82 -23.73 -1.36 26.34
N LYS A 83 -24.61 -2.26 25.90
CA LYS A 83 -24.25 -3.59 25.43
C LYS A 83 -24.68 -3.78 23.98
N VAL A 84 -23.81 -4.37 23.18
CA VAL A 84 -24.07 -4.75 21.80
C VAL A 84 -23.73 -6.23 21.65
N VAL A 85 -24.71 -7.05 21.29
CA VAL A 85 -24.52 -8.49 21.11
C VAL A 85 -24.40 -8.77 19.63
N PHE A 86 -23.21 -9.15 19.17
CA PHE A 86 -22.93 -9.50 17.77
C PHE A 86 -23.14 -10.99 17.52
N SER A 87 -23.59 -11.33 16.32
CA SER A 87 -23.59 -12.67 15.74
C SER A 87 -22.94 -12.59 14.37
N PHE A 88 -21.75 -13.18 14.23
CA PHE A 88 -20.97 -13.19 12.99
C PHE A 88 -21.27 -14.47 12.18
N GLY A 89 -21.20 -14.41 10.86
CA GLY A 89 -21.40 -15.57 9.98
C GLY A 89 -22.85 -15.89 9.61
N GLY A 90 -23.84 -15.27 10.27
CA GLY A 90 -25.28 -15.37 9.93
C GLY A 90 -26.16 -15.76 11.12
N GLU A 91 -27.49 -15.65 10.95
CA GLU A 91 -28.48 -15.84 12.04
C GLU A 91 -28.49 -17.24 12.68
N ASP A 92 -27.93 -18.24 11.99
CA ASP A 92 -27.88 -19.64 12.44
C ASP A 92 -26.59 -20.00 13.22
N GLU A 93 -25.65 -19.07 13.38
CA GLU A 93 -24.45 -19.31 14.18
C GLU A 93 -24.69 -19.03 15.66
N GLU A 94 -24.48 -20.04 16.51
CA GLU A 94 -24.66 -19.94 17.98
C GLU A 94 -23.60 -19.07 18.67
N ALA A 95 -22.56 -18.66 17.96
CA ALA A 95 -21.51 -17.81 18.49
C ALA A 95 -22.00 -16.35 18.58
N ARG A 96 -22.37 -15.96 19.81
CA ARG A 96 -22.70 -14.58 20.15
C ARG A 96 -21.61 -13.96 20.99
N GLU A 97 -21.17 -12.78 20.62
CA GLU A 97 -20.17 -12.03 21.37
C GLU A 97 -20.79 -10.75 21.91
N GLU A 98 -20.61 -10.51 23.21
CA GLU A 98 -21.09 -9.29 23.86
C GLU A 98 -19.97 -8.25 23.88
N PHE A 99 -20.22 -7.11 23.27
CA PHE A 99 -19.40 -5.91 23.33
C PHE A 99 -19.97 -4.93 24.36
N VAL A 100 -19.18 -4.59 25.38
CA VAL A 100 -19.56 -3.67 26.44
C VAL A 100 -18.95 -2.29 26.15
N VAL A 101 -19.82 -1.33 25.87
CA VAL A 101 -19.47 0.07 25.64
C VAL A 101 -19.10 0.72 26.96
N LYS A 102 -17.88 1.28 27.01
CA LYS A 102 -17.33 2.02 28.15
C LYS A 102 -17.55 3.52 28.02
N SER A 103 -17.30 4.07 26.84
CA SER A 103 -17.42 5.50 26.58
C SER A 103 -17.80 5.78 25.13
N VAL A 104 -18.40 6.95 24.88
CA VAL A 104 -18.62 7.50 23.54
C VAL A 104 -18.19 8.96 23.57
N GLU A 105 -17.02 9.26 23.01
CA GLU A 105 -16.42 10.59 23.03
C GLU A 105 -16.15 11.07 21.60
N ASN A 106 -16.71 12.23 21.23
CA ASN A 106 -16.61 12.80 19.88
C ASN A 106 -17.02 11.82 18.75
N GLY A 107 -17.93 10.90 19.05
CA GLY A 107 -18.39 9.86 18.12
C GLY A 107 -17.53 8.61 18.10
N VAL A 108 -16.37 8.59 18.76
CA VAL A 108 -15.54 7.39 18.94
C VAL A 108 -16.13 6.55 20.07
N ILE A 109 -16.40 5.29 19.79
CA ILE A 109 -16.95 4.33 20.75
C ILE A 109 -15.80 3.49 21.30
N GLU A 110 -15.63 3.52 22.61
CA GLU A 110 -14.68 2.67 23.33
C GLU A 110 -15.43 1.53 24.01
N GLY A 111 -14.90 0.32 23.93
CA GLY A 111 -15.45 -0.83 24.65
C GLY A 111 -14.53 -2.03 24.59
N GLU A 112 -15.04 -3.19 25.00
CA GLU A 112 -14.33 -4.47 24.94
C GLU A 112 -15.31 -5.61 24.71
N PHE A 113 -14.85 -6.69 24.08
CA PHE A 113 -15.61 -7.94 24.06
C PHE A 113 -15.41 -8.68 25.38
N ASP A 114 -16.48 -9.25 25.94
CA ASP A 114 -16.47 -9.98 27.21
C ASP A 114 -15.51 -11.20 27.18
N SER A 115 -15.17 -11.70 26.00
CA SER A 115 -14.36 -12.91 25.78
C SER A 115 -12.87 -12.71 26.03
N ASP A 116 -12.31 -11.54 25.73
CA ASP A 116 -10.86 -11.31 25.68
C ASP A 116 -10.36 -10.12 26.51
N GLY A 117 -11.23 -9.20 26.91
CA GLY A 117 -10.88 -8.00 27.66
C GLY A 117 -9.97 -7.03 26.89
N ILE A 118 -9.92 -7.14 25.56
CA ILE A 118 -9.15 -6.23 24.71
C ILE A 118 -9.97 -4.95 24.53
N VAL A 119 -9.37 -3.81 24.89
CA VAL A 119 -9.98 -2.49 24.66
C VAL A 119 -9.90 -2.15 23.18
N LEU A 120 -11.07 -1.95 22.59
CA LEU A 120 -11.28 -1.60 21.20
C LEU A 120 -11.90 -0.21 21.08
N TYR A 121 -11.55 0.46 19.99
CA TYR A 121 -12.12 1.72 19.56
C TYR A 121 -12.81 1.53 18.22
N PHE A 122 -13.98 2.15 18.06
CA PHE A 122 -14.69 2.27 16.79
C PHE A 122 -14.81 3.75 16.46
N GLU A 123 -14.08 4.19 15.45
CA GLU A 123 -14.07 5.57 14.99
C GLU A 123 -14.89 5.68 13.69
N PRO A 124 -15.93 6.53 13.63
CA PRO A 124 -16.76 6.65 12.44
C PRO A 124 -15.99 7.34 11.31
N LEU A 125 -16.05 6.76 10.11
CA LEU A 125 -15.50 7.35 8.90
C LEU A 125 -16.55 8.30 8.28
N MET A 126 -16.26 9.59 8.36
CA MET A 126 -17.15 10.63 7.83
C MET A 126 -17.11 10.67 6.30
N ASP A 127 -18.25 10.99 5.68
CA ASP A 127 -18.40 11.12 4.22
C ASP A 127 -18.12 9.85 3.39
N VAL A 128 -18.13 8.69 4.03
CA VAL A 128 -18.01 7.37 3.38
C VAL A 128 -19.40 6.77 3.17
N ASP A 129 -19.66 6.25 1.96
CA ASP A 129 -20.90 5.54 1.66
C ASP A 129 -20.80 4.07 2.08
N PRO A 130 -21.50 3.62 3.14
CA PRO A 130 -21.44 2.24 3.59
C PRO A 130 -22.01 1.24 2.58
N GLN A 131 -22.77 1.67 1.56
CA GLN A 131 -23.33 0.77 0.56
C GLN A 131 -22.30 0.38 -0.52
N ASN A 132 -21.30 1.22 -0.74
CA ASN A 132 -20.28 1.03 -1.78
C ASN A 132 -18.87 1.09 -1.17
N PHE A 133 -18.74 0.80 0.12
CA PHE A 133 -17.45 0.81 0.80
C PHE A 133 -16.58 -0.34 0.30
N ASP A 134 -15.29 -0.04 0.11
CA ASP A 134 -14.23 -0.97 -0.26
C ASP A 134 -13.07 -0.70 0.70
N ALA A 135 -12.86 -1.62 1.64
CA ALA A 135 -11.87 -1.47 2.69
C ALA A 135 -10.45 -1.41 2.13
N MET A 136 -10.17 -2.17 1.06
CA MET A 136 -8.85 -2.19 0.44
C MET A 136 -8.54 -0.87 -0.24
N ALA A 137 -9.48 -0.34 -1.03
CA ALA A 137 -9.33 0.95 -1.68
C ALA A 137 -9.18 2.09 -0.65
N TYR A 138 -10.01 2.07 0.41
CA TYR A 138 -9.92 3.06 1.48
C TYR A 138 -8.59 2.96 2.24
N TYR A 139 -8.20 1.75 2.66
CA TYR A 139 -6.95 1.52 3.38
C TYR A 139 -5.73 1.94 2.56
N ALA A 140 -5.71 1.61 1.27
CA ALA A 140 -4.66 2.04 0.34
C ALA A 140 -4.59 3.57 0.23
N GLN A 141 -5.73 4.26 0.08
CA GLN A 141 -5.75 5.73 -0.03
C GLN A 141 -5.19 6.43 1.21
N PHE A 142 -5.52 5.95 2.41
CA PHE A 142 -5.19 6.65 3.66
C PHE A 142 -3.88 6.20 4.31
N ASN A 143 -3.50 4.93 4.16
CA ASN A 143 -2.22 4.42 4.66
C ASN A 143 -1.11 4.41 3.60
N ASN A 144 -1.45 4.67 2.34
CA ASN A 144 -0.50 4.94 1.28
C ASN A 144 -0.83 6.27 0.55
N PRO A 145 -0.74 7.41 1.26
CA PRO A 145 -1.12 8.71 0.70
C PRO A 145 -0.25 9.14 -0.49
N SER A 146 0.90 8.49 -0.72
CA SER A 146 1.71 8.72 -1.91
C SER A 146 1.15 8.03 -3.15
N GLY A 147 0.27 7.04 -3.02
CA GLY A 147 -0.21 6.22 -4.14
C GLY A 147 0.78 5.13 -4.57
N GLU A 148 1.72 4.78 -3.69
CA GLU A 148 2.69 3.73 -3.95
C GLU A 148 2.00 2.34 -3.90
N THR A 149 2.68 1.32 -4.39
CA THR A 149 2.29 -0.09 -4.28
C THR A 149 3.55 -0.87 -3.94
N VAL A 150 3.42 -1.92 -3.14
CA VAL A 150 4.54 -2.77 -2.75
C VAL A 150 4.56 -4.03 -3.62
N TYR A 151 5.67 -4.30 -4.29
CA TYR A 151 5.96 -5.62 -4.86
C TYR A 151 6.76 -6.42 -3.84
N ASN A 152 6.30 -7.63 -3.52
CA ASN A 152 7.01 -8.57 -2.65
C ASN A 152 7.46 -9.77 -3.47
N ASP A 153 8.77 -10.03 -3.47
CA ASP A 153 9.33 -11.20 -4.12
C ASP A 153 9.34 -12.41 -3.19
N PRO A 154 9.04 -13.63 -3.70
CA PRO A 154 9.12 -14.85 -2.90
C PRO A 154 10.50 -15.13 -2.29
N ASN A 155 11.56 -14.52 -2.83
CA ASN A 155 12.92 -14.66 -2.30
C ASN A 155 13.23 -13.65 -1.18
N GLY A 156 12.25 -12.93 -0.64
CA GLY A 156 12.42 -12.13 0.58
C GLY A 156 12.93 -10.70 0.36
N TRP A 157 12.80 -10.15 -0.85
CA TRP A 157 13.03 -8.73 -1.11
C TRP A 157 11.73 -8.04 -1.54
N SER A 158 11.63 -6.73 -1.33
CA SER A 158 10.48 -5.94 -1.75
C SER A 158 10.87 -4.54 -2.16
N VAL A 159 10.04 -3.93 -3.03
CA VAL A 159 10.21 -2.56 -3.54
C VAL A 159 8.85 -1.85 -3.58
N ARG A 160 8.88 -0.53 -3.60
CA ARG A 160 7.72 0.34 -3.81
C ARG A 160 7.75 0.97 -5.20
N TYR A 161 6.57 1.20 -5.78
CA TYR A 161 6.41 1.81 -7.09
C TYR A 161 5.04 2.50 -7.21
N TYR A 162 4.87 3.41 -8.18
CA TYR A 162 3.56 3.99 -8.50
C TYR A 162 2.83 3.17 -9.56
N ALA A 163 1.76 2.47 -9.19
CA ALA A 163 1.02 1.59 -10.11
C ALA A 163 0.40 2.32 -11.31
N ASP A 164 0.13 3.63 -11.18
CA ASP A 164 -0.36 4.46 -12.29
C ASP A 164 0.71 4.69 -13.38
N ASN A 165 1.99 4.54 -13.04
CA ASN A 165 3.13 4.84 -13.92
C ASN A 165 4.00 3.62 -14.24
N ILE A 166 3.78 2.49 -13.56
CA ILE A 166 4.64 1.31 -13.63
C ILE A 166 3.78 0.06 -13.83
N GLU A 167 4.09 -0.69 -14.88
CA GLU A 167 3.57 -2.04 -15.09
C GLU A 167 4.60 -3.07 -14.63
N VAL A 168 4.17 -4.01 -13.78
CA VAL A 168 5.03 -5.07 -13.25
C VAL A 168 4.76 -6.38 -14.00
N ASN A 169 5.81 -7.00 -14.54
CA ASN A 169 5.72 -8.32 -15.18
C ASN A 169 6.71 -9.29 -14.54
N THR A 170 6.26 -10.50 -14.24
CA THR A 170 7.12 -11.56 -13.66
C THR A 170 7.05 -12.82 -14.53
N SER A 171 8.23 -13.34 -14.88
CA SER A 171 8.36 -14.59 -15.63
C SER A 171 9.62 -15.34 -15.18
N GLY A 172 9.43 -16.40 -14.42
CA GLY A 172 10.54 -17.22 -13.92
C GLY A 172 11.39 -16.44 -12.92
N ASN A 173 12.68 -16.32 -13.21
CA ASN A 173 13.68 -15.61 -12.39
C ASN A 173 13.84 -14.13 -12.76
N VAL A 174 12.93 -13.58 -13.57
CA VAL A 174 12.98 -12.20 -14.05
C VAL A 174 11.68 -11.49 -13.68
N THR A 175 11.82 -10.32 -13.07
CA THR A 175 10.74 -9.37 -12.83
C THR A 175 11.11 -8.04 -13.48
N THR A 176 10.16 -7.39 -14.16
CA THR A 176 10.37 -6.07 -14.79
C THR A 176 9.37 -5.07 -14.26
N PHE A 177 9.83 -3.83 -14.07
CA PHE A 177 9.04 -2.67 -13.70
C PHE A 177 9.16 -1.66 -14.85
N VAL A 178 8.15 -1.62 -15.71
CA VAL A 178 8.17 -0.85 -16.96
C VAL A 178 7.43 0.45 -16.78
N TYR A 179 8.09 1.57 -17.04
CA TYR A 179 7.46 2.89 -17.02
C TYR A 179 6.47 3.02 -18.19
N THR A 180 5.22 3.35 -17.86
CA THR A 180 4.10 3.42 -18.82
C THR A 180 3.70 4.85 -19.17
N GLY A 181 4.28 5.85 -18.49
CA GLY A 181 4.08 7.26 -18.79
C GLY A 181 4.76 7.71 -20.08
N GLU A 182 4.52 8.96 -20.47
CA GLU A 182 5.19 9.58 -21.61
C GLU A 182 6.70 9.66 -21.36
N SER A 183 7.50 9.07 -22.24
CA SER A 183 8.96 9.03 -22.13
C SER A 183 9.63 8.78 -23.49
N ALA A 184 10.93 9.00 -23.58
CA ALA A 184 11.72 8.51 -24.71
C ALA A 184 12.00 7.01 -24.54
N GLY A 185 11.92 6.24 -25.63
CA GLY A 185 12.27 4.82 -25.62
C GLY A 185 11.50 3.99 -24.57
N THR A 186 12.15 2.94 -24.07
CA THR A 186 11.66 2.14 -22.96
C THR A 186 12.49 2.47 -21.73
N ASN A 187 11.81 2.77 -20.63
CA ASN A 187 12.41 3.05 -19.34
C ASN A 187 11.92 1.98 -18.35
N MET A 188 12.83 1.22 -17.77
CA MET A 188 12.45 0.11 -16.88
C MET A 188 13.57 -0.29 -15.93
N VAL A 189 13.18 -0.95 -14.85
CA VAL A 189 14.06 -1.74 -14.00
C VAL A 189 13.77 -3.22 -14.25
N THR A 190 14.79 -3.98 -14.60
CA THR A 190 14.76 -5.44 -14.70
C THR A 190 15.48 -6.04 -13.51
N VAL A 191 14.83 -6.94 -12.79
CA VAL A 191 15.37 -7.66 -11.66
C VAL A 191 15.58 -9.11 -12.06
N THR A 192 16.82 -9.58 -11.98
CA THR A 192 17.20 -10.93 -12.38
C THR A 192 17.90 -11.64 -11.23
N TYR A 193 17.54 -12.91 -11.02
CA TYR A 193 18.29 -13.82 -10.17
C TYR A 193 19.17 -14.75 -11.01
N GLU A 194 20.49 -14.66 -10.84
CA GLU A 194 21.50 -15.46 -11.57
C GLU A 194 22.25 -16.38 -10.60
N VAL A 195 22.23 -17.69 -10.84
CA VAL A 195 22.77 -18.71 -9.91
C VAL A 195 24.23 -19.10 -10.17
N SER A 196 24.78 -18.75 -11.33
CA SER A 196 26.07 -19.26 -11.78
C SER A 196 27.26 -18.32 -11.56
N LYS A 197 27.01 -17.09 -11.10
CA LYS A 197 28.00 -16.03 -10.97
C LYS A 197 27.86 -15.32 -9.64
N THR A 198 28.97 -14.77 -9.16
CA THR A 198 28.97 -13.72 -8.13
C THR A 198 28.56 -12.39 -8.73
N ALA A 199 28.18 -11.44 -7.87
CA ALA A 199 27.75 -10.11 -8.30
C ALA A 199 28.85 -9.34 -9.04
N GLU A 200 30.09 -9.46 -8.57
CA GLU A 200 31.24 -8.82 -9.21
C GLU A 200 31.51 -9.42 -10.60
N GLU A 201 31.45 -10.74 -10.75
CA GLU A 201 31.61 -11.41 -12.05
C GLU A 201 30.51 -10.98 -13.03
N TYR A 202 29.26 -10.95 -12.56
CA TYR A 202 28.12 -10.56 -13.38
C TYR A 202 28.25 -9.12 -13.89
N VAL A 203 28.53 -8.16 -12.99
CA VAL A 203 28.66 -6.74 -13.34
C VAL A 203 29.86 -6.48 -14.27
N ASN A 204 30.96 -7.20 -14.08
CA ASN A 204 32.10 -7.11 -15.00
C ASN A 204 31.78 -7.63 -16.40
N GLU A 205 31.02 -8.73 -16.51
CA GLU A 205 30.59 -9.27 -17.80
C GLU A 205 29.61 -8.33 -18.52
N LEU A 206 28.67 -7.74 -17.79
CA LEU A 206 27.80 -6.70 -18.33
C LEU A 206 28.60 -5.52 -18.86
N ALA A 207 29.55 -5.00 -18.09
CA ALA A 207 30.40 -3.89 -18.50
C ALA A 207 31.21 -4.22 -19.77
N GLU A 208 31.66 -5.47 -19.92
CA GLU A 208 32.31 -5.93 -21.15
C GLU A 208 31.35 -5.92 -22.34
N SER A 209 30.09 -6.34 -22.14
CA SER A 209 29.06 -6.35 -23.19
C SER A 209 28.66 -4.95 -23.67
N TRP A 210 28.71 -3.95 -22.78
CA TRP A 210 28.41 -2.54 -23.07
C TRP A 210 29.59 -1.76 -23.66
N GLY A 211 30.76 -2.39 -23.76
CA GLY A 211 32.00 -1.71 -24.16
C GLY A 211 32.70 -1.08 -22.95
N LYS A 212 33.49 -1.91 -22.27
CA LYS A 212 34.18 -1.65 -21.00
C LYS A 212 34.81 -0.27 -20.83
N ASP A 213 35.35 0.31 -21.89
CA ASP A 213 36.00 1.63 -21.84
C ASP A 213 35.02 2.80 -21.57
N ASN A 214 33.72 2.57 -21.77
CA ASN A 214 32.67 3.55 -21.56
C ASN A 214 31.91 3.37 -20.24
N VAL A 215 32.22 2.31 -19.48
CA VAL A 215 31.47 1.93 -18.29
C VAL A 215 32.24 2.29 -17.03
N THR A 216 31.56 2.92 -16.08
CA THR A 216 32.13 3.14 -14.74
C THR A 216 31.73 1.99 -13.83
N LEU A 217 32.74 1.35 -13.22
CA LEU A 217 32.56 0.29 -12.22
C LEU A 217 32.79 0.84 -10.81
N THR A 218 31.87 0.57 -9.89
CA THR A 218 31.98 1.00 -8.48
C THR A 218 31.57 -0.11 -7.53
N LYS A 219 32.26 -0.21 -6.38
CA LYS A 219 31.87 -1.05 -5.24
C LYS A 219 31.43 -0.16 -4.09
N SER A 220 30.28 -0.45 -3.47
CA SER A 220 29.69 0.33 -2.38
C SER A 220 28.73 -0.53 -1.55
N THR A 221 28.07 0.04 -0.53
CA THR A 221 27.02 -0.66 0.24
C THR A 221 25.75 -0.81 -0.60
N PHE A 222 25.24 -2.04 -0.72
CA PHE A 222 24.05 -2.36 -1.51
C PHE A 222 22.78 -1.70 -0.93
N PRO A 223 21.87 -1.15 -1.77
CA PRO A 223 20.65 -0.47 -1.29
C PRO A 223 19.78 -1.37 -0.41
N GLY A 224 19.18 -0.80 0.64
CA GLY A 224 18.36 -1.56 1.58
C GLY A 224 19.16 -2.42 2.58
N THR A 225 20.48 -2.25 2.67
CA THR A 225 21.35 -3.00 3.59
C THR A 225 22.33 -2.06 4.30
N GLU A 226 22.93 -2.51 5.42
CA GLU A 226 23.92 -1.73 6.17
C GLU A 226 25.37 -2.13 5.85
N ASP A 227 25.61 -3.40 5.56
CA ASP A 227 26.95 -4.01 5.52
C ASP A 227 27.15 -5.00 4.36
N VAL A 228 26.27 -5.01 3.37
CA VAL A 228 26.40 -5.88 2.20
C VAL A 228 27.10 -5.14 1.06
N ASP A 229 28.14 -5.77 0.51
CA ASP A 229 28.82 -5.30 -0.69
C ASP A 229 27.87 -5.36 -1.90
N GLY A 230 27.75 -4.23 -2.59
CA GLY A 230 27.15 -4.14 -3.91
C GLY A 230 28.18 -3.78 -4.98
N TYR A 231 27.83 -4.08 -6.23
CA TYR A 231 28.64 -3.81 -7.41
C TYR A 231 27.79 -3.07 -8.45
N TRP A 232 28.34 -1.97 -8.97
CA TRP A 232 27.69 -1.09 -9.93
C TRP A 232 28.43 -1.08 -11.25
N ALA A 233 27.69 -1.15 -12.36
CA ALA A 233 28.15 -0.74 -13.69
C ALA A 233 27.24 0.39 -14.17
N VAL A 234 27.83 1.47 -14.68
CA VAL A 234 27.10 2.62 -15.22
C VAL A 234 27.62 2.94 -16.62
N LEU A 235 26.77 2.77 -17.62
CA LEU A 235 26.96 3.26 -18.97
C LEU A 235 26.22 4.62 -19.08
N PRO A 236 26.94 5.75 -19.24
CA PRO A 236 26.31 7.07 -19.32
C PRO A 236 25.48 7.21 -20.61
N PRO A 237 24.59 8.22 -20.69
CA PRO A 237 23.77 8.46 -21.87
C PRO A 237 24.57 8.61 -23.16
N GLU A 238 24.14 7.93 -24.23
CA GLU A 238 24.75 8.05 -25.55
C GLU A 238 24.59 9.47 -26.12
N GLU A 239 25.71 10.10 -26.47
CA GLU A 239 25.70 11.42 -27.13
C GLU A 239 25.26 11.33 -28.59
N GLY A 240 24.21 12.08 -28.96
CA GLY A 240 23.73 12.18 -30.34
C GLY A 240 22.96 10.95 -30.86
N GLY A 241 22.67 9.99 -29.97
CA GLY A 241 21.92 8.77 -30.24
C GLY A 241 20.50 8.79 -29.65
N SER A 242 20.03 7.65 -29.18
CA SER A 242 18.69 7.49 -28.58
C SER A 242 18.58 8.07 -27.16
N GLY A 243 19.68 8.58 -26.60
CA GLY A 243 19.78 8.98 -25.20
C GLY A 243 19.83 7.79 -24.24
N LEU A 244 20.04 6.57 -24.77
CA LEU A 244 20.14 5.33 -23.98
C LEU A 244 21.24 5.46 -22.93
N TYR A 245 20.91 5.10 -21.70
CA TYR A 245 21.83 4.85 -20.61
C TYR A 245 21.44 3.55 -19.90
N GLU A 246 22.41 2.90 -19.31
CA GLU A 246 22.22 1.63 -18.62
C GLU A 246 22.95 1.65 -17.28
N GLN A 247 22.32 1.09 -16.25
CA GLN A 247 22.92 0.93 -14.93
C GLN A 247 22.59 -0.44 -14.39
N ALA A 248 23.57 -1.17 -13.87
CA ALA A 248 23.36 -2.40 -13.13
C ALA A 248 23.82 -2.23 -11.69
N ILE A 249 23.07 -2.81 -10.75
CA ILE A 249 23.37 -2.88 -9.32
C ILE A 249 23.19 -4.33 -8.89
N ALA A 250 24.24 -4.97 -8.41
CA ALA A 250 24.20 -6.39 -8.04
C ALA A 250 24.77 -6.66 -6.64
N ARG A 251 24.25 -7.69 -5.97
CA ARG A 251 24.81 -8.27 -4.74
C ARG A 251 24.78 -9.78 -4.79
N ASP A 252 25.68 -10.41 -4.04
CA ASP A 252 25.55 -11.84 -3.75
C ASP A 252 24.29 -12.05 -2.89
N TYR A 253 23.50 -13.05 -3.27
CA TYR A 253 22.19 -13.33 -2.68
C TYR A 253 21.81 -14.80 -2.86
N MET A 254 21.41 -15.50 -1.78
CA MET A 254 20.90 -16.88 -1.81
C MET A 254 21.72 -17.92 -2.62
N ASP A 255 23.05 -17.89 -2.51
CA ASP A 255 24.00 -18.73 -3.28
C ASP A 255 24.12 -18.36 -4.78
N GLY A 256 23.54 -17.24 -5.19
CA GLY A 256 23.70 -16.64 -6.51
C GLY A 256 23.88 -15.12 -6.42
N THR A 257 23.32 -14.43 -7.40
CA THR A 257 23.37 -12.98 -7.55
C THR A 257 21.97 -12.43 -7.79
N LEU A 258 21.61 -11.38 -7.04
CA LEU A 258 20.46 -10.53 -7.31
C LEU A 258 20.93 -9.28 -8.05
N VAL A 259 20.37 -9.02 -9.23
CA VAL A 259 20.74 -7.90 -10.10
C VAL A 259 19.53 -7.02 -10.37
N PHE A 260 19.71 -5.71 -10.25
CA PHE A 260 18.79 -4.68 -10.73
C PHE A 260 19.45 -3.95 -11.90
N GLU A 261 18.91 -4.12 -13.10
CA GLU A 261 19.33 -3.47 -14.34
C GLU A 261 18.32 -2.39 -14.72
N LEU A 262 18.74 -1.13 -14.67
CA LEU A 262 17.99 0.00 -15.18
C LEU A 262 18.39 0.26 -16.63
N THR A 263 17.40 0.25 -17.52
CA THR A 263 17.51 0.76 -18.89
C THR A 263 16.70 2.04 -18.96
N GLY A 264 17.32 3.14 -19.38
CA GLY A 264 16.63 4.41 -19.55
C GLY A 264 17.04 5.16 -20.81
N HIS A 265 16.24 6.14 -21.21
CA HIS A 265 16.49 6.98 -22.37
C HIS A 265 16.18 8.43 -22.04
N ASN A 266 17.18 9.29 -22.15
CA ASN A 266 16.99 10.73 -21.98
C ASN A 266 16.37 11.33 -23.25
N SER A 267 15.21 11.97 -23.08
CA SER A 267 14.50 12.66 -24.16
C SER A 267 15.09 14.04 -24.45
N GLY A 268 15.80 14.64 -23.49
CA GLY A 268 16.25 16.03 -23.52
C GLY A 268 15.16 17.01 -23.05
N ASP A 269 13.97 16.53 -22.67
CA ASP A 269 12.98 17.29 -21.91
C ASP A 269 13.19 17.00 -20.42
N GLU A 270 13.73 17.98 -19.71
CA GLU A 270 14.09 17.87 -18.29
C GLU A 270 12.90 17.46 -17.41
N ALA A 271 11.68 17.92 -17.70
CA ALA A 271 10.52 17.59 -16.89
C ALA A 271 10.09 16.13 -17.09
N MET A 272 10.16 15.65 -18.33
CA MET A 272 9.87 14.26 -18.67
C MET A 272 10.94 13.32 -18.10
N ASP A 273 12.21 13.65 -18.32
CA ASP A 273 13.36 12.86 -17.87
C ASP A 273 13.38 12.75 -16.33
N MET A 274 13.02 13.83 -15.63
CA MET A 274 12.88 13.83 -14.17
C MET A 274 11.72 12.95 -13.70
N ALA A 275 10.55 12.99 -14.34
CA ALA A 275 9.41 12.15 -13.95
C ALA A 275 9.70 10.65 -14.11
N VAL A 276 10.41 10.28 -15.18
CA VAL A 276 10.91 8.91 -15.40
C VAL A 276 11.93 8.55 -14.32
N SER A 277 12.95 9.40 -14.13
CA SER A 277 14.02 9.18 -13.17
C SER A 277 13.49 8.98 -11.75
N ASP A 278 12.58 9.84 -11.29
CA ASP A 278 11.98 9.76 -9.95
C ASP A 278 11.21 8.45 -9.76
N SER A 279 10.48 8.02 -10.80
CA SER A 279 9.68 6.79 -10.75
C SER A 279 10.55 5.54 -10.69
N LEU A 280 11.67 5.50 -11.42
CA LEU A 280 12.59 4.36 -11.39
C LEU A 280 13.51 4.37 -10.16
N ALA A 281 13.96 5.55 -9.72
CA ALA A 281 14.78 5.71 -8.52
C ALA A 281 14.02 5.23 -7.28
N MET A 282 12.72 5.53 -7.18
CA MET A 282 11.87 5.03 -6.10
C MET A 282 11.96 3.51 -5.93
N ILE A 283 11.99 2.75 -7.02
CA ILE A 283 12.06 1.28 -6.96
C ILE A 283 13.35 0.84 -6.26
N ILE A 284 14.48 1.46 -6.61
CA ILE A 284 15.78 1.13 -6.03
C ILE A 284 15.90 1.66 -4.59
N ASP A 285 15.47 2.89 -4.33
CA ASP A 285 15.59 3.55 -3.03
C ASP A 285 14.68 2.95 -1.96
N SER A 286 13.59 2.30 -2.39
CA SER A 286 12.65 1.62 -1.51
C SER A 286 12.96 0.14 -1.27
N LEU A 287 14.05 -0.37 -1.84
CA LEU A 287 14.45 -1.76 -1.73
C LEU A 287 14.65 -2.14 -0.26
N THR A 288 13.95 -3.17 0.17
CA THR A 288 14.13 -3.77 1.49
C THR A 288 14.25 -5.28 1.38
N PHE A 289 14.87 -5.86 2.40
CA PHE A 289 14.99 -7.30 2.56
C PHE A 289 14.28 -7.68 3.85
N GLU A 290 13.41 -8.68 3.79
CA GLU A 290 12.94 -9.33 5.00
C GLU A 290 14.17 -9.95 5.65
N ASN A 291 14.42 -9.66 6.94
CA ASN A 291 15.57 -10.15 7.67
C ASN A 291 15.72 -11.66 7.42
N ALA A 292 16.71 -12.04 6.61
CA ALA A 292 17.13 -13.42 6.46
C ALA A 292 17.69 -13.84 7.82
N GLN A 293 16.86 -14.45 8.66
CA GLN A 293 17.32 -15.18 9.83
C GLN A 293 18.13 -16.39 9.41
#